data_AF-A0A239J8W3-F1
#
_entry.id   AF-A0A239J8W3-F1
#
_cell.length_a   1.000
_cell.length_b   1.000
_cell.length_c   1.000
_cell.angle_alpha   90.00
_cell.angle_beta   90.00
_cell.angle_gamma   90.00
#
_symmetry.space_group_name_H-M   'P 1'
#
loop_
_entity.id
_entity.type
_entity.pdbx_description
1 polymer ?
#
loop_
_entity_poly.entity_id
_entity_poly.type
_entity_poly.pdbx_seq_one_letter_code
_entity_poly.pdbx_strand_id
1 'polypeptide(L)' 'MIRSAIAVLASLLAVNAFAAPKPCEELKAEIEAKIQARGVTSYTLEIVPNSEVHDQNQVVGSCEGGTKKIIYQRNGR' A
#
# COMPACT_ATOMS: atom_id res chain seq x y z
N MET A 1 5.14 -51.32 16.27
CA MET A 1 6.22 -50.45 15.75
C MET A 1 6.08 -50.35 14.25
N ILE A 2 5.37 -49.36 13.71
CA ILE A 2 5.59 -48.88 12.33
C ILE A 2 5.24 -47.39 12.33
N ARG A 3 6.29 -46.58 12.52
CA ARG A 3 6.30 -45.12 12.38
C ARG A 3 6.43 -44.84 10.89
N SER A 4 5.35 -44.53 10.21
CA SER A 4 5.43 -44.11 8.80
C SER A 4 4.42 -43.01 8.58
N ALA A 5 4.95 -41.79 8.64
CA ALA A 5 4.32 -40.56 8.23
C ALA A 5 3.78 -40.72 6.80
N ILE A 6 2.45 -40.72 6.66
CA ILE A 6 1.81 -40.61 5.35
C ILE A 6 1.46 -39.15 5.15
N ALA A 7 2.18 -38.57 4.20
CA ALA A 7 1.97 -37.26 3.64
C ALA A 7 0.53 -37.09 3.12
N VAL A 8 -0.11 -36.01 3.55
CA VAL A 8 -1.23 -35.37 2.84
C VAL A 8 -0.85 -33.89 2.84
N LEU A 9 -0.15 -33.42 1.81
CA LEU A 9 -0.77 -32.81 0.64
C LEU A 9 -1.84 -31.76 1.03
N ALA A 10 -1.44 -30.74 1.79
CA ALA A 10 -2.20 -29.50 1.92
C ALA A 10 -1.59 -28.46 0.98
N SER A 11 -1.95 -28.60 -0.29
CA SER A 11 -1.84 -27.59 -1.33
C SER A 11 -2.57 -26.33 -0.87
N LEU A 12 -1.85 -25.36 -0.32
CA LEU A 12 -2.31 -23.98 -0.28
C LEU A 12 -1.48 -23.24 -1.32
N LEU A 13 -1.99 -23.30 -2.55
CA LEU A 13 -1.75 -22.32 -3.60
C LEU A 13 -2.01 -20.93 -3.02
N ALA A 14 -0.99 -20.30 -2.44
CA ALA A 14 -0.97 -18.85 -2.31
C ALA A 14 -0.68 -18.29 -3.70
N VAL A 15 -1.64 -18.43 -4.60
CA VAL A 15 -1.77 -17.56 -5.77
C VAL A 15 -2.03 -16.16 -5.21
N ASN A 16 -0.96 -15.46 -4.86
CA ASN A 16 -0.98 -14.00 -4.76
C ASN A 16 -0.86 -13.43 -6.18
N ALA A 17 -1.74 -13.87 -7.08
CA ALA A 17 -1.98 -13.19 -8.34
C ALA A 17 -3.20 -12.28 -8.18
N PHE A 18 -3.14 -11.37 -7.21
CA PHE A 18 -4.01 -10.20 -7.24
C PHE A 18 -3.33 -9.13 -8.09
N ALA A 19 -3.31 -9.39 -9.40
CA ALA A 19 -3.23 -8.36 -10.42
C ALA A 19 -4.62 -7.71 -10.58
N ALA A 20 -5.15 -7.18 -9.49
CA ALA A 20 -6.05 -6.04 -9.56
C ALA A 20 -5.14 -4.84 -9.28
N PRO A 21 -5.21 -3.74 -10.04
CA PRO A 21 -4.53 -2.51 -9.63
C PRO A 21 -5.04 -2.21 -8.22
N LYS A 22 -4.18 -2.41 -7.21
CA LYS A 22 -4.49 -2.08 -5.81
C LYS A 22 -5.20 -0.72 -5.84
N PRO A 23 -6.43 -0.61 -5.33
CA PRO A 23 -7.10 0.68 -5.34
C PRO A 23 -6.20 1.65 -4.59
N CYS A 24 -6.01 2.86 -5.13
CA CYS A 24 -5.21 3.90 -4.50
C CYS A 24 -5.59 4.10 -3.01
N GLU A 25 -6.84 3.79 -2.67
CA GLU A 25 -7.39 3.80 -1.31
C GLU A 25 -6.70 2.81 -0.35
N GLU A 26 -6.38 1.58 -0.78
CA GLU A 26 -5.73 0.60 0.09
C GLU A 26 -4.28 1.01 0.38
N LEU A 27 -3.56 1.46 -0.66
CA LEU A 27 -2.21 2.00 -0.49
C LEU A 27 -2.22 3.25 0.38
N LYS A 28 -3.22 4.13 0.20
CA LYS A 28 -3.44 5.29 1.07
C LYS A 28 -3.62 4.85 2.52
N ALA A 29 -4.50 3.89 2.80
CA ALA A 29 -4.75 3.41 4.16
C ALA A 29 -3.50 2.81 4.82
N GLU A 30 -2.69 2.02 4.09
CA GLU A 30 -1.41 1.52 4.60
C GLU A 30 -0.43 2.65 4.95
N ILE A 31 -0.37 3.69 4.09
CA ILE A 31 0.47 4.87 4.32
C ILE A 31 -0.05 5.66 5.53
N GLU A 32 -1.36 5.86 5.68
CA GLU A 32 -1.97 6.51 6.85
C GLU A 32 -1.61 5.78 8.14
N ALA A 33 -1.75 4.46 8.16
CA ALA A 33 -1.39 3.64 9.32
C ALA A 33 0.10 3.82 9.69
N LYS A 34 1.00 3.84 8.70
CA LYS A 34 2.44 4.09 8.92
C LYS A 34 2.71 5.50 9.46
N ILE A 35 2.03 6.52 8.93
CA ILE A 35 2.19 7.91 9.36
C ILE A 35 1.65 8.11 10.79
N GLN A 36 0.49 7.53 11.10
CA GLN A 36 -0.06 7.55 12.46
C GLN A 36 0.83 6.80 13.45
N ALA A 37 1.41 5.66 13.04
CA ALA A 37 2.38 4.93 13.85
C ALA A 37 3.67 5.74 14.11
N ARG A 38 3.98 6.73 13.25
CA ARG A 38 5.08 7.69 13.46
C ARG A 38 4.67 8.86 14.38
N GLY A 39 3.42 8.90 14.86
CA GLY A 39 2.90 9.95 15.74
C GLY A 39 2.52 11.24 15.01
N VAL A 40 2.42 11.22 13.68
CA VAL A 40 2.00 12.39 12.91
C VAL A 40 0.48 12.38 12.81
N THR A 41 -0.16 13.39 13.38
CA THR A 41 -1.63 13.48 13.49
C THR A 41 -2.25 14.54 12.56
N SER A 42 -1.48 15.58 12.20
CA SER A 42 -1.93 16.65 11.30
C SER A 42 -1.33 16.51 9.92
N TYR A 43 -1.98 15.71 9.07
CA TYR A 43 -1.59 15.54 7.68
C TYR A 43 -2.80 15.20 6.80
N THR A 44 -2.65 15.41 5.50
CA THR A 44 -3.62 15.05 4.45
C THR A 44 -2.91 14.20 3.41
N LEU A 45 -3.53 13.10 3.01
CA LEU A 45 -3.13 12.33 1.85
C LEU A 45 -4.11 12.54 0.70
N GLU A 46 -3.59 13.03 -0.41
CA GLU A 46 -4.37 13.33 -1.61
C GLU A 46 -3.87 12.49 -2.78
N ILE A 47 -4.79 12.01 -3.62
CA ILE A 47 -4.47 11.24 -4.81
C ILE A 47 -4.58 12.19 -5.99
N VAL A 48 -3.43 12.55 -6.56
CA VAL A 48 -3.34 13.45 -7.71
C VAL A 48 -2.81 12.67 -8.92
N PRO A 49 -3.19 13.04 -10.15
CA PRO A 49 -2.54 12.48 -11.34
C PRO A 49 -1.07 12.91 -11.38
N ASN A 50 -0.23 12.12 -12.03
CA ASN A 50 1.22 12.39 -12.11
C ASN A 50 1.55 13.77 -12.71
N SER A 51 0.68 14.31 -13.56
CA SER A 51 0.81 15.66 -14.14
C SER A 51 0.60 16.80 -13.14
N GLU A 52 -0.12 16.55 -12.04
CA GLU A 52 -0.43 17.54 -11.00
C GLU A 52 0.52 17.44 -9.79
N VAL A 53 1.53 16.57 -9.87
CA VAL A 53 2.57 16.49 -8.86
C VAL A 53 3.53 17.66 -9.04
N HIS A 54 3.41 18.65 -8.17
CA HIS A 54 4.32 19.79 -8.13
C HIS A 54 5.65 19.44 -7.45
N ASP A 55 5.60 18.65 -6.36
CA ASP A 55 6.76 18.28 -5.55
C ASP A 55 6.90 16.77 -5.41
N GLN A 56 7.96 16.21 -5.97
CA GLN A 56 8.25 14.77 -5.84
C GLN A 56 8.55 14.38 -4.39
N ASN A 57 9.04 15.30 -3.57
CA ASN A 57 9.31 15.08 -2.14
C ASN A 57 8.04 14.86 -1.30
N GLN A 58 6.88 15.27 -1.82
CA GLN A 58 5.60 15.02 -1.17
C GLN A 58 5.00 13.67 -1.57
N VAL A 59 5.53 13.02 -2.62
CA VAL A 59 4.98 11.74 -3.09
C VAL A 59 5.39 10.62 -2.15
N VAL A 60 4.40 10.03 -1.48
CA VAL A 60 4.56 8.91 -0.56
C VAL A 60 4.19 7.56 -1.19
N GLY A 61 3.55 7.58 -2.36
CA GLY A 61 3.19 6.37 -3.09
C GLY A 61 2.74 6.64 -4.53
N SER A 62 2.75 5.58 -5.35
CA SER A 62 2.18 5.58 -6.71
C SER A 62 1.11 4.50 -6.81
N CYS A 63 0.00 4.78 -7.48
CA CYS A 63 -1.04 3.80 -7.75
C CYS A 63 -1.45 3.82 -9.24
N GLU A 64 -2.29 2.88 -9.67
CA GLU A 64 -2.70 2.70 -11.07
C GLU A 64 -1.51 2.63 -12.06
N GLY A 65 -0.47 1.89 -11.69
CA GLY A 65 0.71 1.71 -12.53
C GLY A 65 1.60 2.96 -12.67
N GLY A 66 1.40 3.98 -11.84
CA GLY A 66 2.17 5.22 -11.87
C GLY A 66 1.43 6.42 -12.47
N THR A 67 0.21 6.22 -12.96
CA THR A 67 -0.66 7.28 -13.50
C THR A 67 -1.11 8.27 -12.43
N LYS A 68 -1.31 7.76 -11.21
CA LYS A 68 -1.69 8.54 -10.03
C LYS A 68 -0.65 8.42 -8.93
N LYS A 69 -0.47 9.49 -8.17
CA LYS A 69 0.47 9.63 -7.07
C LYS A 69 -0.28 10.03 -5.81
N ILE A 70 0.17 9.51 -4.68
CA ILE A 70 -0.36 9.86 -3.36
C ILE A 70 0.61 10.89 -2.79
N ILE A 71 0.14 12.12 -2.62
CA ILE A 71 0.92 13.21 -2.04
C ILE A 71 0.58 13.35 -0.56
N TYR A 72 1.61 13.63 0.22
CA TYR A 72 1.53 13.93 1.64
C TYR A 72 1.65 15.44 1.84
N GLN A 73 0.60 16.01 2.43
CA GLN A 73 0.56 17.40 2.84
C GLN A 73 0.55 17.45 4.37
N ARG A 74 1.56 18.06 4.97
CA ARG A 74 1.59 18.27 6.42
C ARG A 74 0.66 19.44 6.75
N ASN A 75 -0.36 19.23 7.57
CA ASN A 75 -1.25 20.30 8.07
C ASN A 75 -0.64 21.01 9.29
N GLY A 76 0.67 21.23 9.26
CA GLY A 76 1.41 21.93 10.30
C GLY A 76 1.52 23.40 9.93
N ARG A 77 0.92 24.27 10.74
CA ARG A 77 1.29 25.68 10.77
C ARG A 77 2.71 25.83 11.28
#